data_AF-A0A932TH93-F1
#
_entry.id   AF-A0A932TH93-F1
#
_cell.length_a   1.000
_cell.length_b   1.000
_cell.length_c   1.000
_cell.angle_alpha   90.00
_cell.angle_beta   90.00
_cell.angle_gamma   90.00
#
_symmetry.space_group_name_H-M   'P 1'
#
loop_
_entity.id
_entity.type
_entity.pdbx_description
1 polymer ?
#
loop_
_entity_poly.entity_id
_entity_poly.type
_entity_poly.pdbx_seq_one_letter_code
_entity_poly.pdbx_strand_id
1 'polypeptide(L)'
;MNMGETLTRGAITRRAALERILFGAAGLALTDRGSVLAQLAGERARPANTPARARAIIQIWMWGGPCHLDTFDPKPDAGYDYCGPLNKPISTNVDGIRICELLPLLAQQADKYSIIRSMTHGNNGHETASYLTQTGRRAGDRIVYPCVGAVVSSFKGYDHGYKGLIPPYIVLTEPQGRFSEAGFLGPRYKPFATGGDPNQQRFVVEGIVAEGIPDPRQRSRRDLLHALDSLGKAMPANPQFERLDRCEQKAYDLILGDAGKLF
;
A
#
# COMPACT_ATOMS: atom_id res chain seq x y z
N MET A 1 77.19 -8.46 -14.74
CA MET A 1 76.20 -7.45 -14.28
C MET A 1 75.09 -7.39 -15.33
N ASN A 2 73.90 -7.83 -14.92
CA ASN A 2 72.58 -7.88 -15.57
C ASN A 2 72.36 -8.46 -16.98
N MET A 3 71.82 -9.68 -16.94
CA MET A 3 70.89 -10.38 -17.82
C MET A 3 70.31 -9.59 -19.01
N GLY A 4 70.63 -10.09 -20.20
CA GLY A 4 69.86 -9.80 -21.41
C GLY A 4 68.58 -10.63 -21.44
N GLU A 5 67.43 -9.98 -21.26
CA GLU A 5 66.15 -10.50 -21.70
C GLU A 5 65.92 -10.07 -23.15
N THR A 6 66.28 -10.94 -24.09
CA THR A 6 65.82 -10.81 -25.47
C THR A 6 64.42 -11.40 -25.53
N LEU A 7 63.41 -10.52 -25.60
CA LEU A 7 61.99 -10.87 -25.77
C LEU A 7 61.78 -11.66 -27.07
N THR A 8 61.80 -13.00 -27.00
CA THR A 8 61.26 -13.84 -28.06
C THR A 8 59.74 -13.73 -28.03
N ARG A 9 59.16 -12.91 -28.92
CA ARG A 9 57.72 -12.94 -29.24
C ARG A 9 57.38 -14.36 -29.70
N GLY A 10 56.84 -15.17 -28.80
CA GLY A 10 56.33 -16.49 -29.13
C GLY A 10 55.23 -16.34 -30.19
N ALA A 11 55.49 -16.85 -31.40
CA ALA A 11 54.50 -16.87 -32.46
C ALA A 11 53.28 -17.67 -31.97
N ILE A 12 52.11 -17.03 -31.96
CA ILE A 12 50.86 -17.70 -31.60
C ILE A 12 50.63 -18.79 -32.64
N THR A 13 50.63 -20.04 -32.19
CA THR A 13 50.36 -21.17 -33.07
C THR A 13 48.90 -21.09 -33.54
N ARG A 14 48.62 -21.58 -34.77
CA ARG A 14 47.25 -21.59 -35.32
C ARG A 14 46.24 -22.25 -34.37
N ARG A 15 46.68 -23.28 -33.64
CA ARG A 15 45.89 -23.95 -32.60
C ARG A 15 45.55 -23.02 -31.43
N ALA A 16 46.54 -22.30 -30.89
CA ALA A 16 46.31 -21.35 -29.79
C ALA A 16 45.43 -20.16 -30.22
N ALA A 17 45.50 -19.75 -31.49
CA ALA A 17 44.59 -18.76 -32.04
C ALA A 17 43.14 -19.29 -32.12
N LEU A 18 42.94 -20.51 -32.62
CA LEU A 18 41.63 -21.14 -32.70
C LEU A 18 41.02 -21.41 -31.32
N GLU A 19 41.81 -21.89 -30.36
CA GLU A 19 41.36 -22.10 -28.97
C GLU A 19 40.91 -20.77 -28.35
N ARG A 20 41.69 -19.69 -28.52
CA ARG A 20 41.32 -18.36 -27.99
C ARG A 20 40.08 -17.77 -28.67
N ILE A 21 39.90 -17.97 -29.97
CA ILE A 21 38.69 -17.55 -30.69
C ILE A 21 37.48 -18.35 -30.22
N LEU A 22 37.63 -19.67 -30.03
CA LEU A 22 36.55 -20.53 -29.54
C LEU A 22 36.12 -20.15 -28.12
N PHE A 23 37.07 -19.93 -27.21
CA PHE A 23 36.78 -19.48 -25.85
C PHE A 23 36.24 -18.05 -25.79
N GLY A 24 36.71 -17.15 -26.66
CA GLY A 24 36.17 -15.79 -26.80
C GLY A 24 34.73 -15.78 -27.32
N ALA A 25 34.42 -16.58 -28.33
CA ALA A 25 33.08 -16.72 -28.88
C ALA A 25 32.11 -17.40 -27.89
N ALA A 26 32.57 -18.41 -27.14
CA ALA A 26 31.80 -19.04 -26.08
C ALA A 26 31.51 -18.08 -24.92
N GLY A 27 32.48 -17.23 -24.54
CA GLY A 27 32.30 -16.17 -23.56
C GLY A 27 31.25 -15.13 -24.00
N LEU A 28 31.28 -14.71 -25.27
CA LEU A 28 30.30 -13.79 -25.84
C LEU A 28 28.89 -14.40 -25.90
N ALA A 29 28.78 -15.68 -26.26
CA ALA A 29 27.52 -16.41 -26.29
C ALA A 29 26.90 -16.60 -24.88
N LEU A 30 27.71 -16.64 -23.83
CA LEU A 30 27.25 -16.72 -22.44
C LEU A 30 26.81 -15.36 -21.89
N THR A 31 27.44 -14.25 -22.31
CA THR A 31 26.98 -12.90 -21.98
C THR A 31 25.57 -12.61 -22.51
N ASP A 32 25.21 -13.15 -23.68
CA ASP A 32 23.86 -13.00 -24.24
C ASP A 32 22.80 -13.79 -23.44
N ARG A 33 23.21 -14.89 -22.79
CA ARG A 33 22.35 -15.67 -21.87
C ARG A 33 22.20 -15.06 -20.48
N GLY A 34 23.13 -14.21 -20.06
CA GLY A 34 22.94 -13.36 -18.87
C GLY A 34 21.78 -12.39 -19.04
N SER A 35 21.53 -11.92 -20.26
CA SER A 35 20.37 -11.09 -20.60
C SER A 35 19.05 -11.87 -20.55
N VAL A 36 19.07 -13.15 -20.95
CA VAL A 36 17.91 -14.04 -20.89
C VAL A 36 17.56 -14.42 -19.44
N LEU A 37 18.56 -14.69 -18.58
CA LEU A 37 18.30 -14.90 -17.16
C LEU A 37 17.83 -13.61 -16.45
N ALA A 38 18.31 -12.44 -16.87
CA ALA A 38 17.79 -11.16 -16.40
C ALA A 38 16.36 -10.86 -16.92
N GLN A 39 16.00 -11.35 -18.11
CA GLN A 39 14.64 -11.32 -18.64
C GLN A 39 13.71 -12.31 -17.92
N LEU A 40 14.21 -13.49 -17.54
CA LEU A 40 13.44 -14.48 -16.77
C LEU A 40 13.30 -14.11 -15.28
N ALA A 41 14.31 -13.45 -14.70
CA ALA A 41 14.25 -12.89 -13.35
C ALA A 41 13.57 -11.51 -13.30
N GLY A 42 13.26 -10.95 -14.46
CA GLY A 42 12.86 -9.55 -14.64
C GLY A 42 11.85 -9.39 -15.76
N GLU A 43 10.84 -10.27 -15.83
CA GLU A 43 9.55 -9.88 -16.36
C GLU A 43 9.04 -8.75 -15.45
N ARG A 44 9.50 -7.52 -15.71
CA ARG A 44 8.73 -6.33 -15.39
C ARG A 44 7.38 -6.59 -16.03
N ALA A 45 6.39 -6.88 -15.20
CA ALA A 45 5.02 -7.10 -15.62
C ALA A 45 4.72 -6.11 -16.73
N ARG A 46 4.55 -6.61 -17.96
CA ARG A 46 4.15 -5.77 -19.09
C ARG A 46 2.96 -4.95 -18.58
N PRO A 47 2.95 -3.62 -18.74
CA PRO A 47 1.80 -2.84 -18.34
C PRO A 47 0.60 -3.47 -19.03
N ALA A 48 -0.34 -3.99 -18.24
CA ALA A 48 -1.56 -4.54 -18.78
C ALA A 48 -2.25 -3.39 -19.52
N ASN A 49 -2.22 -3.42 -20.85
CA ASN A 49 -2.89 -2.43 -21.70
C ASN A 49 -4.42 -2.51 -21.60
N THR A 50 -4.95 -3.40 -20.76
CA THR A 50 -6.35 -3.43 -20.41
C THR A 50 -6.63 -2.28 -19.44
N PRO A 51 -7.52 -1.33 -19.79
CA PRO A 51 -7.90 -0.28 -18.86
C PRO A 51 -8.45 -0.92 -17.58
N ALA A 52 -7.93 -0.46 -16.43
CA ALA A 52 -8.40 -0.93 -15.13
C ALA A 52 -9.90 -0.64 -14.99
N ARG A 53 -10.70 -1.68 -14.77
CA ARG A 53 -12.16 -1.55 -14.61
C ARG A 53 -12.53 -0.98 -13.24
N ALA A 54 -11.76 -1.29 -12.22
CA ALA A 54 -12.00 -0.81 -10.85
C ALA A 54 -11.57 0.66 -10.71
N ARG A 55 -12.48 1.50 -10.22
CA ARG A 55 -12.25 2.94 -9.99
C ARG A 55 -11.82 3.26 -8.56
N ALA A 56 -12.23 2.41 -7.60
CA ALA A 56 -11.91 2.53 -6.18
C ALA A 56 -11.73 1.13 -5.59
N ILE A 57 -10.95 1.03 -4.51
CA ILE A 57 -10.72 -0.21 -3.75
C ILE A 57 -11.07 0.09 -2.30
N ILE A 58 -11.90 -0.76 -1.70
CA ILE A 58 -12.18 -0.75 -0.27
C ILE A 58 -11.41 -1.92 0.35
N GLN A 59 -10.50 -1.61 1.26
CA GLN A 59 -9.77 -2.62 2.04
C GLN A 59 -10.40 -2.71 3.42
N ILE A 60 -10.92 -3.88 3.76
CA ILE A 60 -11.39 -4.18 5.12
C ILE A 60 -10.26 -4.94 5.83
N TRP A 61 -9.56 -4.25 6.72
CA TRP A 61 -8.54 -4.86 7.59
C TRP A 61 -9.13 -5.15 8.96
N MET A 62 -9.37 -6.43 9.25
CA MET A 62 -9.95 -6.89 10.51
C MET A 62 -8.84 -7.18 11.53
N TRP A 63 -8.31 -6.14 12.17
CA TRP A 63 -7.31 -6.31 13.23
C TRP A 63 -7.90 -7.07 14.43
N GLY A 64 -7.23 -8.14 14.86
CA GLY A 64 -7.76 -9.08 15.87
C GLY A 64 -8.96 -9.92 15.39
N GLY A 65 -9.33 -9.82 14.10
CA GLY A 65 -10.51 -10.41 13.51
C GLY A 65 -10.55 -11.94 13.49
N PRO A 66 -11.60 -12.51 12.88
CA PRO A 66 -11.85 -13.95 12.93
C PRO A 66 -10.73 -14.72 12.23
N CYS A 67 -10.35 -15.87 12.80
CA CYS A 67 -9.26 -16.67 12.26
C CYS A 67 -9.65 -17.24 10.88
N HIS A 68 -8.66 -17.54 10.04
CA HIS A 68 -8.91 -18.07 8.69
C HIS A 68 -9.55 -19.47 8.73
N LEU A 69 -9.23 -20.29 9.74
CA LEU A 69 -9.81 -21.62 9.94
C LEU A 69 -11.32 -21.54 10.25
N ASP A 70 -11.74 -20.49 10.95
CA ASP A 70 -13.15 -20.25 11.30
C ASP A 70 -13.89 -19.42 10.24
N THR A 71 -13.26 -19.12 9.10
CA THR A 71 -13.85 -18.30 8.03
C THR A 71 -13.64 -18.90 6.65
N PHE A 72 -12.56 -18.55 5.98
CA PHE A 72 -12.35 -18.78 4.55
C PHE A 72 -11.49 -20.00 4.24
N ASP A 73 -10.88 -20.65 5.23
CA ASP A 73 -10.06 -21.85 5.04
C ASP A 73 -10.26 -22.90 6.14
N PRO A 74 -11.48 -23.43 6.33
CA PRO A 74 -11.76 -24.43 7.34
C PRO A 74 -10.98 -25.73 7.11
N LYS A 75 -10.41 -26.27 8.19
CA LYS A 75 -9.62 -27.52 8.20
C LYS A 75 -10.24 -28.55 9.17
N PRO A 76 -11.46 -29.05 8.91
CA PRO A 76 -12.13 -29.99 9.82
C PRO A 76 -11.32 -31.26 10.07
N ASP A 77 -10.52 -31.67 9.08
CA ASP A 77 -9.70 -32.88 9.13
C ASP A 77 -8.38 -32.70 9.91
N ALA A 78 -8.07 -31.47 10.38
CA ALA A 78 -6.85 -31.20 11.15
C ALA A 78 -6.94 -31.69 12.62
N GLY A 79 -8.12 -32.13 13.06
CA GLY A 79 -8.35 -32.58 14.43
C GLY A 79 -8.68 -31.43 15.41
N TYR A 80 -9.14 -31.81 16.60
CA TYR A 80 -9.65 -30.87 17.62
C TYR A 80 -8.60 -29.85 18.09
N ASP A 81 -7.32 -30.22 18.11
CA ASP A 81 -6.25 -29.34 18.58
C ASP A 81 -5.99 -28.15 17.64
N TYR A 82 -6.40 -28.26 16.37
CA TYR A 82 -6.16 -27.25 15.34
C TYR A 82 -7.44 -26.66 14.77
N CYS A 83 -8.52 -27.45 14.70
CA CYS A 83 -9.83 -26.98 14.26
C CYS A 83 -10.70 -26.70 15.48
N GLY A 84 -11.15 -25.45 15.59
CA GLY A 84 -12.12 -25.04 16.60
C GLY A 84 -13.50 -25.70 16.42
N PRO A 85 -14.51 -25.25 17.18
CA PRO A 85 -15.85 -25.84 17.17
C PRO A 85 -16.59 -25.70 15.82
N LEU A 86 -16.12 -24.82 14.94
CA LEU A 86 -16.70 -24.57 13.60
C LEU A 86 -16.16 -25.58 12.58
N ASN A 87 -16.47 -26.86 12.80
CA ASN A 87 -15.89 -27.99 12.04
C ASN A 87 -16.81 -28.55 10.95
N LYS A 88 -17.92 -27.87 10.62
CA LYS A 88 -18.88 -28.31 9.60
C LYS A 88 -18.91 -27.37 8.39
N PRO A 89 -17.82 -27.25 7.63
CA PRO A 89 -17.78 -26.29 6.53
C PRO A 89 -18.85 -26.59 5.48
N ILE A 90 -19.46 -25.53 4.96
CA ILE A 90 -20.52 -25.59 3.96
C ILE A 90 -19.95 -25.42 2.55
N SER A 91 -20.56 -26.09 1.57
CA SER A 91 -20.26 -25.88 0.15
C SER A 91 -20.76 -24.51 -0.30
N THR A 92 -20.04 -23.89 -1.24
CA THR A 92 -20.47 -22.66 -1.89
C THR A 92 -21.19 -22.95 -3.21
N ASN A 93 -21.63 -21.91 -3.92
CA ASN A 93 -22.15 -22.02 -5.28
C ASN A 93 -21.07 -22.30 -6.35
N VAL A 94 -19.81 -22.46 -5.96
CA VAL A 94 -18.69 -22.83 -6.83
C VAL A 94 -18.14 -24.19 -6.38
N ASP A 95 -18.14 -25.16 -7.29
CA ASP A 95 -17.70 -26.51 -6.99
C ASP A 95 -16.26 -26.55 -6.44
N GLY A 96 -16.05 -27.35 -5.40
CA GLY A 96 -14.76 -27.51 -4.74
C GLY A 96 -14.41 -26.43 -3.72
N ILE A 97 -15.21 -25.36 -3.58
CA ILE A 97 -15.01 -24.35 -2.55
C ILE A 97 -15.92 -24.63 -1.36
N ARG A 98 -15.31 -24.68 -0.16
CA ARG A 98 -16.00 -24.72 1.11
C ARG A 98 -15.52 -23.59 2.02
N ILE A 99 -16.43 -23.04 2.82
CA ILE A 99 -16.17 -22.01 3.84
C ILE A 99 -16.93 -22.33 5.14
N CYS A 100 -16.73 -21.53 6.19
CA CYS A 100 -17.35 -21.74 7.50
C CYS A 100 -18.89 -21.76 7.46
N GLU A 101 -19.50 -22.59 8.31
CA GLU A 101 -20.96 -22.74 8.44
C GLU A 101 -21.69 -21.46 8.84
N LEU A 102 -21.00 -20.51 9.46
CA LEU A 102 -21.57 -19.22 9.87
C LEU A 102 -21.58 -18.17 8.75
N LEU A 103 -21.15 -18.51 7.52
CA LEU A 103 -21.13 -17.61 6.37
C LEU A 103 -22.07 -18.06 5.22
N PRO A 104 -23.33 -18.45 5.48
CA PRO A 104 -24.20 -19.05 4.46
C PRO A 104 -24.58 -18.09 3.33
N LEU A 105 -24.69 -16.79 3.60
CA LEU A 105 -24.99 -15.79 2.57
C LEU A 105 -23.77 -15.54 1.67
N LEU A 106 -22.56 -15.61 2.23
CA LEU A 106 -21.34 -15.44 1.47
C LEU A 106 -21.04 -16.68 0.60
N ALA A 107 -21.39 -17.87 1.09
CA ALA A 107 -21.27 -19.12 0.34
C ALA A 107 -22.10 -19.09 -0.97
N GLN A 108 -23.19 -18.32 -1.02
CA GLN A 108 -24.01 -18.14 -2.23
C GLN A 108 -23.38 -17.19 -3.27
N GLN A 109 -22.21 -16.60 -2.97
CA GLN A 109 -21.58 -15.57 -3.78
C GLN A 109 -20.11 -15.87 -4.11
N ALA A 110 -19.66 -17.12 -3.96
CA ALA A 110 -18.27 -17.50 -4.20
C ALA A 110 -17.81 -17.33 -5.66
N ASP A 111 -18.74 -17.24 -6.60
CA ASP A 111 -18.50 -16.88 -8.00
C ASP A 111 -18.10 -15.40 -8.19
N LYS A 112 -18.28 -14.56 -7.15
CA LYS A 112 -18.06 -13.11 -7.20
C LYS A 112 -16.83 -12.64 -6.44
N TYR A 113 -16.14 -13.54 -5.75
CA TYR A 113 -14.91 -13.21 -5.02
C TYR A 113 -13.84 -14.27 -5.20
N SER A 114 -12.61 -13.92 -4.85
CA SER A 114 -11.48 -14.86 -4.86
C SER A 114 -10.94 -15.02 -3.45
N ILE A 115 -10.61 -16.27 -3.08
CA ILE A 115 -9.98 -16.59 -1.81
C ILE A 115 -8.49 -16.82 -2.04
N ILE A 116 -7.64 -16.17 -1.25
CA ILE A 116 -6.19 -16.36 -1.28
C ILE A 116 -5.79 -17.12 -0.01
N ARG A 117 -5.49 -18.41 -0.14
CA ARG A 117 -5.06 -19.30 0.97
C ARG A 117 -3.55 -19.55 1.01
N SER A 118 -2.81 -18.97 0.07
CA SER A 118 -1.37 -19.19 -0.11
C SER A 118 -0.49 -18.24 0.71
N MET A 119 -1.07 -17.33 1.50
CA MET A 119 -0.32 -16.38 2.31
C MET A 119 0.15 -17.02 3.61
N THR A 120 1.43 -16.90 3.91
CA THR A 120 2.03 -17.37 5.17
C THR A 120 3.14 -16.44 5.60
N HIS A 121 3.38 -16.37 6.92
CA HIS A 121 4.51 -15.69 7.51
C HIS A 121 4.99 -16.43 8.76
N GLY A 122 6.27 -16.34 9.09
CA GLY A 122 6.86 -16.96 10.29
C GLY A 122 6.76 -16.12 11.56
N ASN A 123 5.88 -15.12 11.61
CA ASN A 123 5.74 -14.22 12.76
C ASN A 123 4.49 -14.57 13.60
N ASN A 124 4.65 -14.63 14.92
CA ASN A 124 3.58 -14.94 15.87
C ASN A 124 3.06 -13.72 16.67
N GLY A 125 3.62 -12.52 16.43
CA GLY A 125 3.21 -11.29 17.09
C GLY A 125 2.19 -10.52 16.25
N HIS A 126 1.00 -10.26 16.80
CA HIS A 126 -0.11 -9.60 16.10
C HIS A 126 0.30 -8.29 15.42
N GLU A 127 0.97 -7.37 16.13
CA GLU A 127 1.40 -6.09 15.57
C GLU A 127 2.44 -6.27 14.45
N THR A 128 3.44 -7.12 14.67
CA THR A 128 4.53 -7.34 13.72
C THR A 128 4.04 -8.03 12.44
N ALA A 129 3.14 -9.01 12.56
CA ALA A 129 2.47 -9.65 11.44
C ALA A 129 1.59 -8.69 10.65
N SER A 130 0.88 -7.79 11.34
CA SER A 130 0.07 -6.75 10.71
C SER A 130 0.95 -5.79 9.90
N TYR A 131 2.07 -5.34 10.48
CA TYR A 131 3.07 -4.54 9.77
C TYR A 131 3.61 -5.24 8.54
N LEU A 132 3.98 -6.52 8.66
CA LEU A 132 4.47 -7.31 7.53
C LEU A 132 3.45 -7.40 6.40
N THR A 133 2.18 -7.62 6.72
CA THR A 133 1.11 -7.74 5.73
C THR A 133 0.82 -6.41 5.04
N GLN A 134 0.80 -5.31 5.81
CA GLN A 134 0.48 -3.98 5.29
C GLN A 134 1.63 -3.33 4.52
N THR A 135 2.89 -3.67 4.83
CA THR A 135 4.08 -3.05 4.21
C THR A 135 4.87 -3.97 3.28
N GLY A 136 4.63 -5.29 3.36
CA GLY A 136 5.46 -6.31 2.71
C GLY A 136 6.88 -6.41 3.28
N ARG A 137 7.16 -5.83 4.46
CA ARG A 137 8.49 -5.73 5.06
C ARG A 137 8.50 -6.19 6.51
N ARG A 138 9.61 -6.78 6.95
CA ARG A 138 9.79 -7.14 8.36
C ARG A 138 9.95 -5.88 9.20
N ALA A 139 9.37 -5.87 10.39
CA ALA A 139 9.62 -4.81 11.37
C ALA A 139 11.05 -4.91 11.90
N GLY A 140 11.62 -3.79 12.35
CA GLY A 140 12.96 -3.74 12.97
C GLY A 140 14.07 -3.17 12.07
N ASP A 141 13.76 -2.85 10.81
CA ASP A 141 14.63 -1.99 10.00
C ASP A 141 14.72 -0.58 10.60
N ARG A 142 15.78 0.16 10.26
CA ARG A 142 16.00 1.54 10.75
C ARG A 142 15.00 2.56 10.19
N ILE A 143 14.15 2.15 9.25
CA ILE A 143 13.16 3.00 8.59
C ILE A 143 11.77 2.36 8.69
N VAL A 144 10.76 3.21 8.81
CA VAL A 144 9.36 2.81 8.74
C VAL A 144 8.94 2.81 7.27
N TYR A 145 8.45 1.67 6.79
CA TYR A 145 7.99 1.52 5.41
C TYR A 145 6.53 1.96 5.28
N PRO A 146 6.15 2.52 4.11
CA PRO A 146 4.76 2.89 3.85
C PRO A 146 3.87 1.64 3.79
N CYS A 147 2.67 1.78 4.34
CA CYS A 147 1.62 0.77 4.21
C CYS A 147 1.00 0.83 2.80
N VAL A 148 0.30 -0.24 2.41
CA VAL A 148 -0.27 -0.39 1.06
C VAL A 148 -1.14 0.80 0.66
N GLY A 149 -1.93 1.36 1.58
CA GLY A 149 -2.76 2.55 1.31
C GLY A 149 -1.94 3.81 0.99
N ALA A 150 -0.81 4.01 1.67
CA ALA A 150 0.10 5.12 1.41
C ALA A 150 0.83 4.92 0.06
N VAL A 151 1.24 3.70 -0.25
CA VAL A 151 1.82 3.34 -1.55
C VAL A 151 0.82 3.62 -2.68
N VAL A 152 -0.41 3.11 -2.56
CA VAL A 152 -1.47 3.34 -3.57
C VAL A 152 -1.72 4.84 -3.74
N SER A 153 -1.80 5.59 -2.64
CA SER A 153 -1.97 7.06 -2.70
C SER A 153 -0.80 7.77 -3.37
N SER A 154 0.43 7.27 -3.21
CA SER A 154 1.60 7.83 -3.91
C SER A 154 1.58 7.54 -5.40
N PHE A 155 1.11 6.38 -5.84
CA PHE A 155 1.13 6.00 -7.27
C PHE A 155 -0.14 6.37 -8.04
N LYS A 156 -1.26 6.58 -7.35
CA LYS A 156 -2.59 6.78 -7.96
C LYS A 156 -3.39 7.93 -7.35
N GLY A 157 -2.89 8.52 -6.26
CA GLY A 157 -3.54 9.64 -5.58
C GLY A 157 -3.20 10.98 -6.21
N TYR A 158 -2.69 11.89 -5.38
CA TYR A 158 -2.65 13.33 -5.66
C TYR A 158 -2.07 13.74 -7.01
N ASP A 159 -0.89 13.20 -7.39
CA ASP A 159 -0.18 13.63 -8.59
C ASP A 159 -0.50 12.75 -9.82
N HIS A 160 -1.43 11.79 -9.65
CA HIS A 160 -1.70 10.73 -10.62
C HIS A 160 -3.19 10.62 -10.99
N GLY A 161 -3.93 11.73 -10.89
CA GLY A 161 -5.29 11.87 -11.43
C GLY A 161 -6.42 11.82 -10.41
N TYR A 162 -6.12 11.67 -9.12
CA TYR A 162 -7.11 11.83 -8.07
C TYR A 162 -7.50 13.31 -7.90
N LYS A 163 -8.79 13.61 -8.08
CA LYS A 163 -9.34 14.97 -7.98
C LYS A 163 -10.35 15.15 -6.84
N GLY A 164 -10.45 14.15 -5.95
CA GLY A 164 -11.36 14.23 -4.81
C GLY A 164 -10.89 15.27 -3.78
N LEU A 165 -11.84 15.86 -3.07
CA LEU A 165 -11.57 16.76 -1.94
C LEU A 165 -11.09 15.98 -0.69
N ILE A 166 -11.52 14.73 -0.55
CA ILE A 166 -11.14 13.85 0.56
C ILE A 166 -9.73 13.26 0.30
N PRO A 167 -8.90 13.01 1.31
CA PRO A 167 -7.65 12.27 1.12
C PRO A 167 -7.88 10.87 0.50
N PRO A 168 -7.01 10.41 -0.41
CA PRO A 168 -7.17 9.11 -1.10
C PRO A 168 -6.89 7.89 -0.20
N TYR A 169 -6.28 8.10 0.98
CA TYR A 169 -6.08 7.07 1.99
C TYR A 169 -6.84 7.45 3.26
N ILE A 170 -7.89 6.69 3.56
CA ILE A 170 -8.78 6.91 4.70
C ILE A 170 -8.72 5.67 5.59
N VAL A 171 -8.69 5.91 6.89
CA VAL A 171 -8.83 4.87 7.92
C VAL A 171 -10.04 5.25 8.76
N LEU A 172 -10.93 4.29 9.00
CA LEU A 172 -12.09 4.51 9.84
C LEU A 172 -11.68 4.45 11.32
N THR A 173 -12.34 5.27 12.12
CA THR A 173 -12.12 5.46 13.57
C THR A 173 -10.74 6.01 13.92
N GLU A 174 -9.72 5.17 14.05
CA GLU A 174 -8.41 5.60 14.56
C GLU A 174 -7.25 5.04 13.75
N PRO A 175 -6.11 5.75 13.68
CA PRO A 175 -4.91 5.20 13.06
C PRO A 175 -4.47 3.92 13.78
N GLN A 176 -4.30 2.81 13.04
CA GLN A 176 -3.92 1.53 13.64
C GLN A 176 -2.39 1.39 13.84
N GLY A 177 -1.75 2.44 14.35
CA GLY A 177 -0.31 2.46 14.63
C GLY A 177 0.56 2.22 13.39
N ARG A 178 1.67 1.48 13.56
CA ARG A 178 2.75 1.36 12.56
C ARG A 178 2.33 0.70 11.25
N PHE A 179 1.24 -0.03 11.22
CA PHE A 179 0.72 -0.73 10.02
C PHE A 179 -0.42 0.04 9.33
N SER A 180 -0.57 1.31 9.70
CA SER A 180 -1.45 2.30 9.07
C SER A 180 -0.70 3.64 8.94
N GLU A 181 0.53 3.61 8.44
CA GLU A 181 1.40 4.80 8.36
C GLU A 181 1.99 5.02 6.95
N ALA A 182 2.39 6.27 6.69
CA ALA A 182 3.03 6.68 5.44
C ALA A 182 4.52 6.33 5.35
N GLY A 183 5.13 5.95 6.48
CA GLY A 183 6.57 5.71 6.55
C GLY A 183 7.39 6.87 6.00
N PHE A 184 8.44 6.54 5.23
CA PHE A 184 9.32 7.53 4.61
C PHE A 184 8.68 8.35 3.47
N LEU A 185 7.45 8.06 3.03
CA LEU A 185 6.79 8.87 1.99
C LEU A 185 6.36 10.25 2.52
N GLY A 186 6.32 10.41 3.85
CA GLY A 186 6.06 11.67 4.51
C GLY A 186 4.57 11.97 4.71
N PRO A 187 4.26 13.09 5.40
CA PRO A 187 2.93 13.37 5.93
C PRO A 187 1.84 13.53 4.88
N ARG A 188 2.19 13.86 3.62
CA ARG A 188 1.23 13.96 2.50
C ARG A 188 0.47 12.66 2.25
N TYR A 189 1.07 11.51 2.56
CA TYR A 189 0.49 10.19 2.32
C TYR A 189 0.01 9.51 3.60
N LYS A 190 -0.02 10.24 4.72
CA LYS A 190 -0.54 9.72 5.98
C LYS A 190 -2.05 9.49 5.83
N PRO A 191 -2.61 8.38 6.37
CA PRO A 191 -4.03 8.18 6.29
C PRO A 191 -4.77 9.29 7.03
N PHE A 192 -5.91 9.67 6.47
CA PHE A 192 -6.90 10.46 7.15
C PHE A 192 -7.74 9.54 8.04
N ALA A 193 -7.52 9.60 9.35
CA ALA A 193 -8.35 8.89 10.31
C ALA A 193 -9.60 9.72 10.58
N THR A 194 -10.76 9.10 10.42
CA THR A 194 -12.05 9.81 10.54
C THR A 194 -12.42 10.15 11.98
N GLY A 195 -11.85 9.48 12.99
CA GLY A 195 -12.42 9.54 14.33
C GLY A 195 -13.88 9.06 14.34
N GLY A 196 -14.60 9.47 15.39
CA GLY A 196 -16.04 9.30 15.52
C GLY A 196 -16.49 7.87 15.83
N ASP A 197 -17.74 7.73 16.26
CA ASP A 197 -18.39 6.43 16.47
C ASP A 197 -19.24 6.06 15.24
N PRO A 198 -18.85 5.03 14.47
CA PRO A 198 -19.59 4.59 13.29
C PRO A 198 -20.97 4.01 13.60
N ASN A 199 -21.29 3.74 14.87
CA ASN A 199 -22.61 3.24 15.28
C ASN A 199 -23.62 4.36 15.56
N GLN A 200 -23.18 5.62 15.58
CA GLN A 200 -24.12 6.73 15.76
C GLN A 200 -25.03 6.88 14.54
N GLN A 201 -26.26 7.34 14.77
CA GLN A 201 -27.23 7.60 13.69
C GLN A 201 -26.70 8.58 12.65
N ARG A 202 -25.79 9.48 13.06
CA ARG A 202 -25.03 10.34 12.18
C ARG A 202 -23.55 10.15 12.49
N PHE A 203 -22.79 9.72 11.49
CA PHE A 203 -21.35 9.50 11.63
C PHE A 203 -20.60 10.81 11.49
N VAL A 204 -20.07 11.33 12.60
CA VAL A 204 -19.38 12.62 12.61
C VAL A 204 -17.87 12.40 12.57
N VAL A 205 -17.20 13.00 11.58
CA VAL A 205 -15.73 12.97 11.49
C VAL A 205 -15.11 13.98 12.45
N GLU A 206 -14.22 13.47 13.31
CA GLU A 206 -13.49 14.27 14.28
C GLU A 206 -12.62 15.32 13.59
N GLY A 207 -12.74 16.57 14.03
CA GLY A 207 -12.00 17.70 13.47
C GLY A 207 -12.51 18.24 12.14
N ILE A 208 -13.42 17.54 11.44
CA ILE A 208 -14.18 18.11 10.31
C ILE A 208 -15.43 18.83 10.83
N VAL A 209 -16.15 18.24 11.79
CA VAL A 209 -17.33 18.86 12.37
C VAL A 209 -17.00 19.37 13.77
N ALA A 210 -17.09 20.68 13.98
CA ALA A 210 -16.95 21.26 15.31
C ALA A 210 -18.27 21.16 16.07
N GLU A 211 -18.43 20.10 16.87
CA GLU A 211 -19.61 19.90 17.71
C GLU A 211 -19.89 21.14 18.59
N GLY A 212 -21.13 21.63 18.56
CA GLY A 212 -21.56 22.81 19.32
C GLY A 212 -21.14 24.16 18.72
N ILE A 213 -20.48 24.21 17.57
CA ILE A 213 -20.11 25.46 16.89
C ILE A 213 -20.83 25.56 15.53
N PRO A 214 -21.87 26.41 15.42
CA PRO A 214 -22.58 26.61 14.15
C PRO A 214 -21.68 27.12 13.03
N ASP A 215 -21.94 26.73 11.78
CA ASP A 215 -21.16 27.16 10.60
C ASP A 215 -20.94 28.67 10.49
N PRO A 216 -21.93 29.55 10.77
CA PRO A 216 -21.68 31.00 10.75
C PRO A 216 -20.60 31.43 11.73
N ARG A 217 -20.55 30.79 12.92
CA ARG A 217 -19.52 31.07 13.93
C ARG A 217 -18.16 30.57 13.49
N GLN A 218 -18.07 29.45 12.78
CA GLN A 218 -16.82 28.96 12.20
C GLN A 218 -16.31 29.92 11.12
N ARG A 219 -17.20 30.40 10.22
CA ARG A 219 -16.86 31.41 9.19
C ARG A 219 -16.35 32.71 9.81
N SER A 220 -17.05 33.27 10.81
CA SER A 220 -16.60 34.50 11.48
C SER A 220 -15.24 34.36 12.15
N ARG A 221 -14.91 33.18 12.71
CA ARG A 221 -13.59 32.94 13.32
C ARG A 221 -12.48 32.91 12.26
N ARG A 222 -12.76 32.33 11.08
CA ARG A 222 -11.85 32.35 9.93
C ARG A 222 -11.64 33.78 9.42
N ASP A 223 -12.72 34.54 9.26
CA ASP A 223 -12.63 35.93 8.79
C ASP A 223 -11.81 36.79 9.76
N LEU A 224 -11.98 36.59 11.06
CA LEU A 224 -11.16 37.26 12.08
C LEU A 224 -9.69 36.84 12.01
N LEU A 225 -9.40 35.55 11.80
CA LEU A 225 -8.03 35.07 11.63
C LEU A 225 -7.35 35.75 10.43
N HIS A 226 -8.01 35.80 9.27
CA HIS A 226 -7.50 36.51 8.09
C HIS A 226 -7.41 38.03 8.31
N ALA A 227 -8.30 38.63 9.11
CA ALA A 227 -8.21 40.04 9.48
C ALA A 227 -6.93 40.34 10.28
N LEU A 228 -6.59 39.45 11.22
CA LEU A 228 -5.42 39.57 12.09
C LEU A 228 -4.10 39.15 11.42
N ASP A 229 -4.14 38.33 10.37
CA ASP A 229 -2.95 37.89 9.63
C ASP A 229 -2.27 39.07 8.91
N SER A 230 -1.36 39.71 9.62
CA SER A 230 -0.59 40.85 9.13
C SER A 230 0.67 40.38 8.38
N LEU A 231 1.18 39.19 8.70
CA LEU A 231 2.41 38.66 8.14
C LEU A 231 2.19 38.09 6.73
N GLY A 232 1.11 37.33 6.51
CA GLY A 232 0.73 36.86 5.18
C GLY A 232 0.44 38.02 4.22
N LYS A 233 -0.25 39.07 4.70
CA LYS A 233 -0.52 40.30 3.94
C LYS A 233 0.73 41.09 3.58
N ALA A 234 1.73 41.13 4.47
CA ALA A 234 2.99 41.83 4.23
C ALA A 234 3.90 41.09 3.24
N MET A 235 3.73 39.77 3.09
CA MET A 235 4.57 38.92 2.25
C MET A 235 3.74 38.00 1.33
N PRO A 236 2.86 38.55 0.47
CA PRO A 236 1.90 37.76 -0.30
C PRO A 236 2.55 36.85 -1.35
N ALA A 237 3.76 37.17 -1.80
CA ALA A 237 4.51 36.37 -2.78
C ALA A 237 5.45 35.33 -2.12
N ASN A 238 5.36 35.13 -0.81
CA ASN A 238 6.19 34.12 -0.13
C ASN A 238 5.67 32.70 -0.46
N PRO A 239 6.48 31.83 -1.08
CA PRO A 239 6.05 30.49 -1.46
C PRO A 239 5.61 29.60 -0.28
N GLN A 240 6.12 29.85 0.93
CA GLN A 240 5.73 29.14 2.14
C GLN A 240 4.35 29.56 2.63
N PHE A 241 4.04 30.87 2.59
CA PHE A 241 2.72 31.38 2.97
C PHE A 241 1.65 30.94 1.99
N GLU A 242 1.90 31.03 0.68
CA GLU A 242 0.95 30.48 -0.30
C GLU A 242 0.65 28.98 -0.09
N ARG A 243 1.64 28.21 0.38
CA ARG A 243 1.44 26.79 0.69
C ARG A 243 0.56 26.60 1.93
N LEU A 244 0.73 27.45 2.95
CA LEU A 244 -0.12 27.45 4.13
C LEU A 244 -1.57 27.85 3.77
N ASP A 245 -1.75 28.92 2.99
CA ASP A 245 -3.06 29.38 2.53
C ASP A 245 -3.79 28.30 1.74
N ARG A 246 -3.08 27.60 0.84
CA ARG A 246 -3.65 26.46 0.09
C ARG A 246 -4.02 25.28 1.01
N CYS A 247 -3.25 25.02 2.07
CA CYS A 247 -3.58 23.99 3.05
C CYS A 247 -4.81 24.38 3.87
N GLU A 248 -4.89 25.64 4.31
CA GLU A 248 -6.04 26.19 5.04
C GLU A 248 -7.30 26.12 4.19
N GLN A 249 -7.27 26.61 2.94
CA GLN A 249 -8.43 26.59 2.06
C GLN A 249 -8.96 25.16 1.86
N LYS A 250 -8.07 24.18 1.65
CA LYS A 250 -8.47 22.77 1.54
C LYS A 250 -9.10 22.21 2.82
N ALA A 251 -8.58 22.59 3.99
CA ALA A 251 -9.15 22.18 5.27
C ALA A 251 -10.57 22.77 5.46
N TYR A 252 -10.76 24.04 5.12
CA TYR A 252 -12.08 24.67 5.19
C TYR A 252 -13.06 24.17 4.13
N ASP A 253 -12.59 23.79 2.94
CA ASP A 253 -13.43 23.14 1.92
C ASP A 253 -13.91 21.75 2.39
N LEU A 254 -13.10 21.06 3.21
CA LEU A 254 -13.46 19.81 3.85
C LEU A 254 -14.50 20.00 4.98
N ILE A 255 -14.35 21.06 5.79
CA ILE A 255 -15.23 21.38 6.94
C ILE A 255 -16.55 22.02 6.51
N LEU A 256 -16.50 23.07 5.69
CA LEU A 256 -17.62 23.94 5.35
C LEU A 256 -18.13 23.77 3.91
N GLY A 257 -17.42 23.00 3.08
CA GLY A 257 -17.78 22.74 1.69
C GLY A 257 -18.66 21.50 1.54
N ASP A 258 -18.97 21.13 0.29
CA ASP A 258 -19.81 19.96 -0.01
C ASP A 258 -19.21 18.64 0.48
N ALA A 259 -17.89 18.59 0.71
CA ALA A 259 -17.23 17.42 1.28
C ALA A 259 -17.66 17.17 2.74
N GLY A 260 -18.04 18.21 3.49
CA GLY A 260 -18.58 18.08 4.83
C GLY A 260 -19.94 17.38 4.87
N LYS A 261 -20.66 17.25 3.74
CA LYS A 261 -21.92 16.49 3.64
C LYS A 261 -21.71 14.98 3.51
N LEU A 262 -20.47 14.54 3.24
CA LEU A 262 -20.13 13.11 3.17
C LEU A 262 -20.03 12.48 4.58
N PHE A 263 -20.08 13.31 5.62
CA PHE A 263 -19.99 12.98 7.04
C PHE A 263 -21.19 13.64 7.77
#